data_AF-A0A815FSJ4-F1
#
_entry.id   AF-A0A815FSJ4-F1
#
_cell.length_a   1.000
_cell.length_b   1.000
_cell.length_c   1.000
_cell.angle_alpha   90.00
_cell.angle_beta   90.00
_cell.angle_gamma   90.00
#
_symmetry.space_group_name_H-M   'P 1'
#
loop_
_entity.id
_entity.type
_entity.pdbx_description
1 polymer ?
#
loop_
_entity_poly.entity_id
_entity_poly.type
_entity_poly.pdbx_seq_one_letter_code
_entity_poly.pdbx_strand_id
1 'polypeptide(L)'
;MEYSLHQVCNSIFVSDAWIRHLATNNGYIFYGDDFRITGPHALQALRMLCELADNTIANNFVQFYSSQYFSRSAIPEVMLQEQIASILKQFQSLMTDRFLLSLKMIRDTTQVNALFSALQINYKLYGSKDTGNVFVTANNYDGCSCSLSANCIRQSSIYDYNTMTTLFDVTGFYTGCNVVESLLQSTLDCFYNQTCIEKLQSSLLSLPIPVSALNSSSSNRFKMNQESATPAPESAAPVEKWASQKR
;
A
#
# COMPACT_ATOMS: atom_id res chain seq x y z
N MET A 1 21.68 14.72 -9.78
CA MET A 1 20.52 13.95 -10.30
C MET A 1 19.33 14.39 -9.49
N GLU A 2 18.27 14.88 -10.13
CA GLU A 2 17.01 15.16 -9.45
C GLU A 2 16.11 13.93 -9.58
N TYR A 3 15.41 13.58 -8.50
CA TYR A 3 14.39 12.54 -8.49
C TYR A 3 13.06 13.14 -8.07
N SER A 4 11.97 12.48 -8.44
CA SER A 4 10.64 12.82 -7.97
C SER A 4 9.96 11.57 -7.44
N LEU A 5 9.33 11.71 -6.27
CA LEU A 5 8.42 10.69 -5.77
C LEU A 5 7.10 10.75 -6.53
N HIS A 6 6.33 9.67 -6.41
CA HIS A 6 4.97 9.62 -6.93
C HIS A 6 4.14 10.78 -6.34
N GLN A 7 3.24 11.37 -7.14
CA GLN A 7 2.48 12.58 -6.75
C GLN A 7 1.75 12.41 -5.40
N VAL A 8 1.25 11.21 -5.11
CA VAL A 8 0.55 10.90 -3.85
C VAL A 8 1.42 11.22 -2.62
N CYS A 9 2.73 11.00 -2.70
CA CYS A 9 3.67 11.21 -1.60
C CYS A 9 3.84 12.68 -1.21
N ASN A 10 3.55 13.59 -2.15
CA ASN A 10 3.64 15.03 -1.95
C ASN A 10 2.25 15.69 -1.88
N SER A 11 1.19 14.87 -1.79
CA SER A 11 -0.18 15.34 -1.81
C SER A 11 -0.77 15.53 -0.42
N ILE A 12 -1.92 16.21 -0.35
CA ILE A 12 -2.66 16.35 0.90
C ILE A 12 -3.13 15.00 1.46
N PHE A 13 -3.28 13.95 0.64
CA PHE A 13 -3.81 12.65 1.06
C PHE A 13 -2.93 11.90 2.07
N VAL A 14 -1.63 12.19 2.11
CA VAL A 14 -0.70 11.63 3.10
C VAL A 14 -0.36 12.62 4.23
N SER A 15 -0.99 13.80 4.24
CA SER A 15 -0.77 14.83 5.25
C SER A 15 -1.52 14.53 6.56
N ASP A 16 -0.98 15.03 7.67
CA ASP A 16 -1.67 14.96 8.97
C ASP A 16 -3.02 15.68 8.98
N ALA A 17 -3.20 16.71 8.14
CA ALA A 17 -4.46 17.43 8.05
C ALA A 17 -5.58 16.53 7.51
N TRP A 18 -5.31 15.85 6.38
CA TRP A 18 -6.27 14.95 5.76
C TRP A 18 -6.53 13.69 6.59
N ILE A 19 -5.46 13.06 7.10
CA ILE A 19 -5.57 11.85 7.92
C ILE A 19 -6.41 12.13 9.17
N ARG A 20 -6.17 13.26 9.85
CA ARG A 20 -6.99 13.66 11.01
C ARG A 20 -8.42 13.99 10.61
N HIS A 21 -8.62 14.67 9.47
CA HIS A 21 -9.96 14.99 8.96
C HIS A 21 -10.80 13.73 8.70
N LEU A 22 -10.20 12.67 8.14
CA LEU A 22 -10.89 11.38 7.97
C LEU A 22 -11.18 10.68 9.31
N ALA A 23 -10.31 10.85 10.30
CA ALA A 23 -10.42 10.19 11.60
C ALA A 23 -11.45 10.80 12.57
N THR A 24 -12.16 11.88 12.20
CA THR A 24 -13.11 12.58 13.10
C THR A 24 -14.45 11.85 13.32
N ASN A 25 -14.48 10.52 13.27
CA ASN A 25 -15.73 9.78 13.43
C ASN A 25 -16.09 9.52 14.90
N ASN A 26 -17.37 9.70 15.26
CA ASN A 26 -17.88 9.53 16.61
C ASN A 26 -18.03 8.05 16.95
N GLY A 27 -16.96 7.47 17.50
CA GLY A 27 -16.85 6.47 18.59
C GLY A 27 -17.95 5.44 18.94
N TYR A 28 -19.03 5.25 18.19
CA TYR A 28 -20.16 4.45 18.65
C TYR A 28 -20.25 3.06 18.01
N ILE A 29 -19.76 2.85 16.78
CA ILE A 29 -19.77 1.53 16.14
C ILE A 29 -18.44 1.27 15.43
N PHE A 30 -17.66 0.35 16.00
CA PHE A 30 -16.45 -0.16 15.38
C PHE A 30 -16.83 -1.17 14.28
N TYR A 31 -16.96 -0.69 13.05
CA TYR A 31 -17.04 -1.57 11.89
C TYR A 31 -15.69 -1.57 11.18
N GLY A 32 -14.92 -2.65 11.39
CA GLY A 32 -13.54 -2.78 10.91
C GLY A 32 -13.38 -2.70 9.39
N ASP A 33 -14.46 -2.80 8.62
CA ASP A 33 -14.43 -2.71 7.16
C ASP A 33 -14.78 -1.30 6.64
N ASP A 34 -15.19 -0.37 7.51
CA ASP A 34 -15.54 1.00 7.12
C ASP A 34 -14.28 1.83 6.83
N PHE A 35 -14.27 2.51 5.68
CA PHE A 35 -13.15 3.34 5.25
C PHE A 35 -12.84 4.48 6.24
N ARG A 36 -13.83 5.01 6.97
CA ARG A 36 -13.57 6.07 7.98
C ARG A 36 -12.74 5.57 9.16
N ILE A 37 -12.73 4.25 9.39
CA ILE A 37 -11.93 3.61 10.43
C ILE A 37 -10.58 3.16 9.87
N THR A 38 -10.58 2.50 8.72
CA THR A 38 -9.37 1.88 8.14
C THR A 38 -8.55 2.84 7.27
N GLY A 39 -9.21 3.72 6.54
CA GLY A 39 -8.62 4.69 5.61
C GLY A 39 -7.55 5.59 6.24
N PRO A 40 -7.79 6.26 7.39
CA PRO A 40 -6.77 7.09 8.04
C PRO A 40 -5.47 6.32 8.31
N HIS A 41 -5.57 5.09 8.81
CA HIS A 41 -4.42 4.25 9.16
C HIS A 41 -3.71 3.71 7.92
N ALA A 42 -4.46 3.36 6.89
CA ALA A 42 -3.89 2.98 5.60
C ALA A 42 -3.17 4.16 4.93
N LEU A 43 -3.67 5.39 5.04
CA LEU A 43 -2.97 6.58 4.54
C LEU A 43 -1.73 6.95 5.37
N GLN A 44 -1.73 6.68 6.67
CA GLN A 44 -0.51 6.75 7.49
C GLN A 44 0.53 5.73 7.02
N ALA A 45 0.13 4.49 6.74
CA ALA A 45 1.04 3.48 6.18
C ALA A 45 1.54 3.88 4.79
N LEU A 46 0.70 4.48 3.94
CA LEU A 46 1.12 5.03 2.65
C LEU A 46 2.17 6.15 2.81
N ARG A 47 1.99 7.05 3.78
CA ARG A 47 3.00 8.06 4.12
C ARG A 47 4.32 7.40 4.50
N MET A 48 4.29 6.39 5.36
CA MET A 48 5.51 5.67 5.77
C MET A 48 6.22 5.01 4.58
N LEU A 49 5.48 4.47 3.61
CA LEU A 49 6.06 3.92 2.37
C LEU A 49 6.72 5.01 1.52
N CYS A 50 6.09 6.19 1.44
CA CYS A 50 6.68 7.35 0.76
C CYS A 50 7.98 7.82 1.44
N GLU A 51 7.98 7.93 2.78
CA GLU A 51 9.17 8.27 3.56
C GLU A 51 10.28 7.21 3.43
N LEU A 52 9.92 5.93 3.42
CA LEU A 52 10.88 4.84 3.20
C LEU A 52 11.51 4.93 1.81
N ALA A 53 10.71 5.22 0.77
CA ALA A 53 11.21 5.41 -0.58
C ALA A 53 12.16 6.61 -0.65
N ASP A 54 11.76 7.74 -0.08
CA ASP A 54 12.56 8.97 -0.07
C ASP A 54 13.91 8.77 0.64
N ASN A 55 13.87 8.22 1.86
CA ASN A 55 15.07 7.91 2.64
C ASN A 55 15.96 6.89 1.91
N THR A 56 15.38 5.90 1.25
CA THR A 56 16.16 4.92 0.46
C THR A 56 16.88 5.62 -0.68
N ILE A 57 16.19 6.48 -1.44
CA ILE A 57 16.80 7.22 -2.56
C ILE A 57 17.91 8.14 -2.05
N ALA A 58 17.63 8.96 -1.04
CA ALA A 58 18.58 9.89 -0.44
C ALA A 58 19.84 9.19 0.08
N ASN A 59 19.68 8.10 0.85
CA ASN A 59 20.81 7.33 1.39
C ASN A 59 21.65 6.67 0.28
N ASN A 60 21.01 6.16 -0.77
CA ASN A 60 21.74 5.60 -1.91
C ASN A 60 22.53 6.69 -2.65
N PHE A 61 21.98 7.89 -2.84
CA PHE A 61 22.73 9.01 -3.43
C PHE A 61 23.97 9.39 -2.61
N VAL A 62 23.85 9.49 -1.28
CA VAL A 62 24.99 9.77 -0.40
C VAL A 62 26.08 8.71 -0.58
N GLN A 63 25.73 7.43 -0.61
CA GLN A 63 26.69 6.35 -0.85
C GLN A 63 27.32 6.43 -2.25
N PHE A 64 26.52 6.70 -3.28
CA PHE A 64 27.00 6.81 -4.65
C PHE A 64 28.01 7.96 -4.81
N TYR A 65 27.72 9.13 -4.26
CA TYR A 65 28.62 10.29 -4.33
C TYR A 65 29.90 10.11 -3.52
N SER A 66 29.89 9.23 -2.52
CA SER A 66 31.10 8.87 -1.79
C SER A 66 32.03 7.91 -2.56
N SER A 67 31.53 7.26 -3.61
CA SER A 67 32.33 6.35 -4.44
C SER A 67 33.12 7.11 -5.50
N GLN A 68 34.41 6.77 -5.64
CA GLN A 68 35.28 7.35 -6.67
C GLN A 68 35.53 6.33 -7.78
N TYR A 69 35.43 6.79 -9.03
CA TYR A 69 35.87 6.02 -10.19
C TYR A 69 37.39 6.10 -10.32
N PHE A 70 38.07 4.96 -10.32
CA PHE A 70 39.53 4.89 -10.46
C PHE A 70 39.92 3.90 -11.57
N SER A 71 40.69 4.37 -12.55
CA SER A 71 41.32 3.53 -13.57
C SER A 71 42.84 3.53 -13.40
N ARG A 72 43.46 2.35 -13.56
CA ARG A 72 44.92 2.19 -13.48
C ARG A 72 45.66 2.67 -14.73
N SER A 73 44.95 2.92 -15.81
CA SER A 73 45.50 3.37 -17.09
C SER A 73 44.53 4.30 -17.81
N ALA A 74 45.03 5.05 -18.80
CA ALA A 74 44.16 5.73 -19.75
C ALA A 74 43.29 4.68 -20.45
N ILE A 75 41.97 4.91 -20.48
CA ILE A 75 41.01 4.04 -21.15
C ILE A 75 40.37 4.79 -22.33
N PRO A 76 39.96 4.07 -23.39
CA PRO A 76 39.17 4.66 -24.47
C PRO A 76 37.85 5.24 -23.98
N GLU A 77 37.39 6.31 -24.61
CA GLU A 77 36.12 6.97 -24.28
C GLU A 77 34.93 6.00 -24.30
N VAL A 78 34.87 5.11 -25.29
CA VAL A 78 33.81 4.10 -25.39
C VAL A 78 33.76 3.20 -24.16
N MET A 79 34.93 2.75 -23.68
CA MET A 79 34.99 1.91 -22.47
C MET A 79 34.61 2.70 -21.22
N LEU A 80 34.95 3.99 -21.15
CA LEU A 80 34.52 4.86 -20.05
C LEU A 80 33.00 5.00 -20.02
N GLN A 81 32.37 5.24 -21.18
CA GLN A 81 30.91 5.36 -21.29
C GLN A 81 30.19 4.07 -20.90
N GLU A 82 30.70 2.91 -21.33
CA GLU A 82 30.15 1.60 -20.93
C GLU A 82 30.25 1.37 -19.41
N GLN A 83 31.36 1.78 -18.80
CA GLN A 83 31.54 1.66 -17.35
C GLN A 83 30.62 2.60 -16.58
N ILE A 84 30.45 3.85 -17.03
CA ILE A 84 29.48 4.79 -16.45
C ILE A 84 28.06 4.22 -16.54
N ALA A 85 27.66 3.72 -17.70
CA ALA A 85 26.34 3.13 -17.90
C ALA A 85 26.11 1.90 -16.99
N SER A 86 27.12 1.03 -16.87
CA SER A 86 27.07 -0.14 -15.98
C SER A 86 26.92 0.26 -14.51
N ILE A 87 27.70 1.26 -14.06
CA ILE A 87 27.65 1.79 -12.70
C ILE A 87 26.26 2.39 -12.40
N LEU A 88 25.71 3.19 -13.32
CA LEU A 88 24.38 3.79 -13.15
C LEU A 88 23.28 2.71 -13.10
N LYS A 89 23.38 1.67 -13.92
CA LYS A 89 22.45 0.54 -13.91
C LYS A 89 22.52 -0.24 -12.60
N GLN A 90 23.73 -0.52 -12.10
CA GLN A 90 23.92 -1.17 -10.81
C GLN A 90 23.36 -0.33 -9.66
N PHE A 91 23.60 0.97 -9.68
CA PHE A 91 23.05 1.91 -8.70
C PHE A 91 21.51 1.85 -8.64
N GLN A 92 20.83 1.91 -9.79
CA GLN A 92 19.37 1.80 -9.86
C GLN A 92 18.84 0.44 -9.37
N SER A 93 19.51 -0.65 -9.75
CA SER A 93 19.13 -2.00 -9.30
C SER A 93 19.28 -2.14 -7.78
N LEU A 94 20.45 -1.80 -7.24
CA LEU A 94 20.73 -1.92 -5.80
C LEU A 94 19.79 -1.07 -4.95
N MET A 95 19.46 0.14 -5.40
CA MET A 95 18.47 0.99 -4.73
C MET A 95 17.10 0.30 -4.67
N THR A 96 16.65 -0.25 -5.81
CA THR A 96 15.37 -0.96 -5.92
C THR A 96 15.36 -2.21 -5.03
N ASP A 97 16.42 -3.01 -5.07
CA ASP A 97 16.55 -4.24 -4.30
C ASP A 97 16.53 -3.97 -2.80
N ARG A 98 17.19 -2.89 -2.34
CA ARG A 98 17.18 -2.47 -0.93
C ARG A 98 15.79 -2.05 -0.46
N PHE A 99 15.06 -1.30 -1.29
CA PHE A 99 13.68 -0.94 -0.98
C PHE A 99 12.78 -2.18 -0.90
N LEU A 100 12.84 -3.06 -1.92
CA LEU A 100 12.04 -4.28 -1.97
C LEU A 100 12.37 -5.24 -0.83
N LEU A 101 13.64 -5.35 -0.44
CA LEU A 101 14.07 -6.14 0.71
C LEU A 101 13.48 -5.60 2.01
N SER A 102 13.51 -4.28 2.20
CA SER A 102 12.93 -3.63 3.39
C SER A 102 11.41 -3.86 3.45
N LEU A 103 10.72 -3.67 2.32
CA LEU A 103 9.28 -3.92 2.21
C LEU A 103 8.95 -5.39 2.48
N LYS A 104 9.71 -6.32 1.89
CA LYS A 104 9.54 -7.76 2.13
C LYS A 104 9.73 -8.10 3.61
N MET A 105 10.75 -7.56 4.26
CA MET A 105 10.98 -7.79 5.68
C MET A 105 9.80 -7.34 6.53
N ILE A 106 9.20 -6.18 6.25
CA ILE A 106 8.00 -5.70 6.95
C ILE A 106 6.83 -6.67 6.74
N ARG A 107 6.60 -7.10 5.50
CA ARG A 107 5.51 -8.02 5.14
C ARG A 107 5.65 -9.38 5.85
N ASP A 108 6.83 -10.00 5.70
CA ASP A 108 7.13 -11.32 6.26
C ASP A 108 7.08 -11.30 7.80
N THR A 109 7.67 -10.28 8.44
CA THR A 109 7.66 -10.17 9.92
C THR A 109 6.28 -9.88 10.49
N THR A 110 5.43 -9.13 9.77
CA THR A 110 4.06 -8.87 10.22
C THR A 110 3.20 -10.12 10.13
N GLN A 111 3.32 -10.88 9.03
CA GLN A 111 2.54 -12.10 8.81
C GLN A 111 2.99 -13.27 9.68
N VAL A 112 4.31 -13.56 9.72
CA VAL A 112 4.84 -14.74 10.43
C VAL A 112 4.67 -14.63 11.94
N ASN A 113 4.74 -13.41 12.49
CA ASN A 113 4.49 -13.19 13.91
C ASN A 113 2.99 -13.10 14.25
N ALA A 114 2.10 -13.25 13.25
CA ALA A 114 0.65 -13.13 13.41
C ALA A 114 0.24 -11.89 14.23
N LEU A 115 0.90 -10.74 13.98
CA LEU A 115 0.71 -9.54 14.78
C LEU A 115 -0.75 -9.10 14.73
N PHE A 116 -1.40 -9.07 15.89
CA PHE A 116 -2.79 -8.69 15.99
C PHE A 116 -2.97 -7.21 15.63
N SER A 117 -3.80 -6.91 14.63
CA SER A 117 -4.09 -5.53 14.27
C SER A 117 -4.99 -4.90 15.32
N ALA A 118 -4.64 -3.71 15.82
CA ALA A 118 -5.50 -2.94 16.71
C ALA A 118 -6.87 -2.64 16.08
N LEU A 119 -6.94 -2.59 14.74
CA LEU A 119 -8.18 -2.41 13.99
C LEU A 119 -8.94 -3.73 13.77
N GLN A 120 -8.47 -4.85 14.31
CA GLN A 120 -9.08 -6.17 14.16
C GLN A 120 -9.36 -6.56 12.70
N ILE A 121 -8.57 -6.05 11.75
CA ILE A 121 -8.73 -6.31 10.30
C ILE A 121 -8.18 -7.69 9.91
N ASN A 122 -7.27 -8.27 10.68
CA ASN A 122 -6.81 -9.65 10.47
C ASN A 122 -7.53 -10.67 11.36
N TYR A 123 -7.74 -10.34 12.63
CA TYR A 123 -8.39 -11.20 13.59
C TYR A 123 -9.36 -10.40 14.45
N LYS A 124 -10.52 -10.97 14.76
CA LYS A 124 -11.50 -10.40 15.70
C LYS A 124 -11.40 -11.09 17.05
N LEU A 125 -11.58 -10.30 18.11
CA LEU A 125 -11.59 -10.76 19.49
C LEU A 125 -13.02 -10.76 20.02
N TYR A 126 -13.43 -11.90 20.58
CA TYR A 126 -14.74 -12.06 21.20
C TYR A 126 -14.58 -12.54 22.63
N GLY A 127 -15.25 -11.88 23.58
CA GLY A 127 -15.34 -12.36 24.96
C GLY A 127 -16.64 -13.11 25.17
N SER A 128 -16.58 -14.33 25.70
CA SER A 128 -17.76 -15.02 26.22
C SER A 128 -18.06 -14.54 27.64
N LYS A 129 -19.25 -13.97 27.83
CA LYS A 129 -19.72 -13.55 29.16
C LYS A 129 -20.00 -14.74 30.08
N ASP A 130 -20.34 -15.90 29.50
CA ASP A 130 -20.75 -17.08 30.26
C ASP A 130 -19.56 -17.89 30.77
N THR A 131 -18.47 -17.97 29.99
CA THR A 131 -17.29 -18.77 30.35
C THR A 131 -16.09 -17.92 30.78
N GLY A 132 -16.13 -16.60 30.53
CA GLY A 132 -14.97 -15.71 30.73
C GLY A 132 -13.85 -15.92 29.71
N ASN A 133 -14.04 -16.78 28.71
CA ASN A 133 -13.03 -17.08 27.70
C ASN A 133 -12.96 -15.97 26.64
N VAL A 134 -11.75 -15.74 26.13
CA VAL A 134 -11.51 -14.91 24.95
C VAL A 134 -11.27 -15.81 23.75
N PHE A 135 -11.99 -15.56 22.67
CA PHE A 135 -11.87 -16.25 21.39
C PHE A 135 -11.26 -15.32 20.37
N VAL A 136 -10.39 -15.87 19.54
CA VAL A 136 -9.80 -15.19 18.39
C VAL A 136 -10.28 -15.89 17.13
N THR A 137 -10.77 -15.14 16.16
CA THR A 137 -11.17 -15.70 14.86
C THR A 137 -10.57 -14.87 13.76
N ALA A 138 -9.97 -15.53 12.76
CA ALA A 138 -9.47 -14.86 11.58
C ALA A 138 -10.61 -14.19 10.81
N ASN A 139 -10.37 -12.99 10.31
CA ASN A 139 -11.29 -12.37 9.38
C ASN A 139 -11.29 -13.11 8.04
N ASN A 140 -12.39 -12.92 7.33
CA ASN A 140 -12.58 -13.42 5.99
C ASN A 140 -12.99 -12.27 5.07
N TYR A 141 -12.21 -12.08 4.00
CA TYR A 141 -12.53 -11.14 2.93
C TYR A 141 -12.81 -11.95 1.67
N ASP A 142 -14.08 -11.95 1.27
CA ASP A 142 -14.56 -12.57 0.02
C ASP A 142 -14.14 -14.04 -0.16
N GLY A 143 -14.29 -14.84 0.89
CA GLY A 143 -13.92 -16.26 0.92
C GLY A 143 -12.45 -16.50 1.32
N CYS A 144 -11.61 -15.47 1.36
CA CYS A 144 -10.20 -15.58 1.72
C CYS A 144 -9.99 -15.32 3.22
N SER A 145 -9.43 -16.30 3.94
CA SER A 145 -9.16 -16.22 5.38
C SER A 145 -7.79 -15.61 5.70
N CYS A 146 -7.76 -14.67 6.65
CA CYS A 146 -6.52 -14.07 7.15
C CYS A 146 -5.58 -15.05 7.87
N SER A 147 -6.09 -16.20 8.32
CA SER A 147 -5.25 -17.27 8.87
C SER A 147 -4.45 -18.02 7.80
N LEU A 148 -4.87 -17.92 6.54
CA LEU A 148 -4.29 -18.66 5.42
C LEU A 148 -3.46 -17.76 4.50
N SER A 149 -3.87 -16.50 4.34
CA SER A 149 -3.20 -15.55 3.46
C SER A 149 -3.28 -14.13 3.99
N ALA A 150 -2.16 -13.40 3.97
CA ALA A 150 -2.14 -11.97 4.26
C ALA A 150 -2.69 -11.12 3.10
N ASN A 151 -2.81 -11.71 1.90
CA ASN A 151 -3.20 -11.00 0.68
C ASN A 151 -4.71 -10.85 0.53
N CYS A 152 -5.52 -11.41 1.43
CA CYS A 152 -6.96 -11.28 1.34
C CYS A 152 -7.38 -9.81 1.49
N ILE A 153 -8.18 -9.35 0.53
CA ILE A 153 -8.64 -7.98 0.44
C ILE A 153 -10.12 -7.94 0.03
N ARG A 154 -10.75 -6.81 0.32
CA ARG A 154 -12.09 -6.43 -0.16
C ARG A 154 -12.10 -4.94 -0.50
N GLN A 155 -12.93 -4.56 -1.46
CA GLN A 155 -13.20 -3.16 -1.78
C GLN A 155 -13.59 -2.39 -0.50
N SER A 156 -12.90 -1.28 -0.23
CA SER A 156 -13.19 -0.45 0.93
C SER A 156 -14.39 0.45 0.66
N SER A 157 -15.25 0.59 1.67
CA SER A 157 -16.52 1.28 1.52
C SER A 157 -16.87 2.08 2.77
N ILE A 158 -17.76 3.04 2.60
CA ILE A 158 -18.44 3.75 3.67
C ILE A 158 -19.77 3.04 3.94
N TYR A 159 -20.06 2.75 5.21
CA TYR A 159 -21.29 2.07 5.61
C TYR A 159 -22.25 3.00 6.34
N ASP A 160 -23.54 2.77 6.18
CA ASP A 160 -24.54 3.30 7.09
C ASP A 160 -24.55 2.42 8.34
N TYR A 161 -24.27 3.02 9.50
CA TYR A 161 -24.19 2.28 10.76
C TYR A 161 -25.53 1.76 11.27
N ASN A 162 -26.64 2.37 10.85
CA ASN A 162 -27.98 1.96 11.28
C ASN A 162 -28.48 0.76 10.48
N THR A 163 -28.25 0.75 9.17
CA THR A 163 -28.74 -0.30 8.27
C THR A 163 -27.67 -1.35 7.92
N MET A 164 -26.40 -1.09 8.26
CA MET A 164 -25.22 -1.88 7.85
C MET A 164 -25.11 -2.05 6.33
N THR A 165 -25.67 -1.13 5.56
CA THR A 165 -25.58 -1.14 4.09
C THR A 165 -24.46 -0.26 3.60
N THR A 166 -23.83 -0.64 2.49
CA THR A 166 -22.86 0.19 1.79
C THR A 166 -23.53 1.47 1.28
N LEU A 167 -22.99 2.62 1.68
CA LEU A 167 -23.39 3.94 1.16
C LEU A 167 -22.63 4.26 -0.13
N PHE A 168 -21.33 4.00 -0.13
CA PHE A 168 -20.44 4.35 -1.22
C PHE A 168 -19.12 3.56 -1.14
N ASP A 169 -18.63 3.09 -2.28
CA ASP A 169 -17.32 2.46 -2.39
C ASP A 169 -16.23 3.48 -2.67
N VAL A 170 -15.15 3.45 -1.89
CA VAL A 170 -13.97 4.27 -2.14
C VAL A 170 -13.16 3.60 -3.26
N THR A 171 -13.58 3.81 -4.50
CA THR A 171 -13.09 3.08 -5.68
C THR A 171 -11.57 3.05 -5.74
N GLY A 172 -11.01 1.85 -5.98
CA GLY A 172 -9.58 1.65 -6.08
C GLY A 172 -8.84 1.60 -4.74
N PHE A 173 -9.57 1.66 -3.61
CA PHE A 173 -9.02 1.48 -2.27
C PHE A 173 -9.51 0.17 -1.67
N TYR A 174 -8.59 -0.63 -1.14
CA TYR A 174 -8.91 -1.92 -0.52
C TYR A 174 -8.59 -1.93 0.97
N THR A 175 -9.40 -2.68 1.72
CA THR A 175 -9.09 -3.13 3.09
C THR A 175 -8.80 -4.63 3.06
N GLY A 176 -8.18 -5.17 4.09
CA GLY A 176 -7.79 -6.58 4.10
C GLY A 176 -7.02 -6.99 5.35
N CYS A 177 -6.47 -8.19 5.33
CA CYS A 177 -5.78 -8.76 6.48
C CYS A 177 -4.54 -7.97 6.90
N ASN A 178 -3.86 -7.35 5.94
CA ASN A 178 -2.66 -6.57 6.20
C ASN A 178 -2.74 -5.25 5.43
N VAL A 179 -2.60 -4.14 6.14
CA VAL A 179 -2.69 -2.79 5.57
C VAL A 179 -1.69 -2.57 4.42
N VAL A 180 -0.47 -3.11 4.53
CA VAL A 180 0.54 -3.01 3.47
C VAL A 180 0.11 -3.81 2.24
N GLU A 181 -0.39 -5.03 2.42
CA GLU A 181 -0.89 -5.85 1.31
C GLU A 181 -2.10 -5.22 0.63
N SER A 182 -3.01 -4.63 1.40
CA SER A 182 -4.17 -3.93 0.88
C SER A 182 -3.79 -2.69 0.08
N LEU A 183 -2.81 -1.91 0.56
CA LEU A 183 -2.29 -0.75 -0.16
C LEU A 183 -1.56 -1.14 -1.45
N LEU A 184 -0.76 -2.21 -1.43
CA LEU A 184 -0.04 -2.68 -2.63
C LEU A 184 -1.00 -3.17 -3.73
N GLN A 185 -2.20 -3.60 -3.36
CA GLN A 185 -3.25 -4.01 -4.29
C GLN A 185 -4.21 -2.85 -4.66
N SER A 186 -4.10 -1.70 -3.99
CA SER A 186 -4.92 -0.52 -4.24
C SER A 186 -4.40 0.29 -5.41
N THR A 187 -5.32 0.77 -6.26
CA THR A 187 -5.04 1.68 -7.39
C THR A 187 -5.15 3.15 -6.97
N LEU A 188 -5.85 3.42 -5.86
CA LEU A 188 -6.13 4.75 -5.31
C LEU A 188 -6.94 5.65 -6.26
N ASP A 189 -7.75 5.06 -7.15
CA ASP A 189 -8.50 5.77 -8.21
C ASP A 189 -9.37 6.91 -7.67
N CYS A 190 -9.96 6.74 -6.49
CA CYS A 190 -10.73 7.79 -5.84
C CYS A 190 -9.95 9.11 -5.69
N PHE A 191 -8.64 9.06 -5.43
CA PHE A 191 -7.83 10.27 -5.24
C PHE A 191 -7.52 11.00 -6.54
N TYR A 192 -7.83 10.42 -7.69
CA TYR A 192 -7.75 11.06 -9.01
C TYR A 192 -9.11 11.55 -9.51
N ASN A 193 -10.17 11.38 -8.71
CA ASN A 193 -11.53 11.74 -9.09
C ASN A 193 -12.14 12.72 -8.07
N GLN A 194 -12.33 13.96 -8.49
CA GLN A 194 -12.86 15.02 -7.62
C GLN A 194 -14.25 14.68 -7.06
N THR A 195 -15.14 14.10 -7.87
CA THR A 195 -16.46 13.65 -7.41
C THR A 195 -16.36 12.57 -6.33
N CYS A 196 -15.36 11.68 -6.41
CA CYS A 196 -15.14 10.66 -5.38
C CYS A 196 -14.70 11.30 -4.06
N ILE A 197 -13.77 12.26 -4.11
CA ILE A 197 -13.30 12.99 -2.93
C ILE A 197 -14.43 13.78 -2.27
N GLU A 198 -15.25 14.47 -3.07
CA GLU A 198 -16.40 15.22 -2.57
C GLU A 198 -17.43 14.31 -1.88
N LYS A 199 -17.71 13.14 -2.47
CA LYS A 199 -18.57 12.11 -1.84
C LYS A 199 -17.98 11.62 -0.53
N LEU A 200 -16.68 11.32 -0.51
CA LEU A 200 -15.97 10.90 0.69
C LEU A 200 -16.10 11.97 1.79
N GLN A 201 -15.85 13.25 1.48
CA GLN A 201 -16.00 14.34 2.45
C GLN A 201 -17.45 14.51 2.93
N SER A 202 -18.44 14.37 2.04
CA SER A 202 -19.86 14.47 2.42
C SER A 202 -20.31 13.36 3.37
N SER A 203 -19.56 12.25 3.43
CA SER A 203 -19.82 11.12 4.34
C SER A 203 -19.21 11.29 5.73
N LEU A 204 -18.44 12.36 5.94
CA LEU A 204 -17.81 12.72 7.22
C LEU A 204 -18.71 13.68 7.98
N LEU A 205 -18.62 13.65 9.32
CA LEU A 205 -19.34 14.57 10.20
C LEU A 205 -18.64 15.93 10.37
N SER A 206 -17.41 16.06 9.88
CA SER A 206 -16.61 17.28 9.97
C SER A 206 -16.79 18.16 8.73
N LEU A 207 -16.57 19.47 8.89
CA LEU A 207 -16.63 20.42 7.77
C LEU A 207 -15.59 20.03 6.71
N PRO A 208 -15.96 20.01 5.42
CA PRO A 208 -15.02 19.70 4.34
C PRO A 208 -13.81 20.63 4.36
N ILE A 209 -12.63 20.07 4.12
CA ILE A 209 -11.40 20.84 3.91
C ILE A 209 -11.07 20.94 2.41
N PRO A 210 -10.43 22.05 1.95
CA PRO A 210 -10.08 22.21 0.55
C PRO A 210 -9.10 21.11 0.09
N VAL A 211 -9.57 20.23 -0.79
CA VAL A 211 -8.80 19.11 -1.36
C VAL A 211 -9.11 19.00 -2.84
N SER A 212 -8.07 18.86 -3.64
CA SER A 212 -8.18 18.63 -5.07
C SER A 212 -7.68 17.24 -5.44
N ALA A 213 -8.32 16.64 -6.43
CA ALA A 213 -7.88 15.40 -7.03
C ALA A 213 -6.44 15.49 -7.55
N LEU A 214 -5.73 14.37 -7.48
CA LEU A 214 -4.44 14.17 -8.12
C LEU A 214 -4.59 14.24 -9.64
N ASN A 215 -3.49 14.54 -10.32
CA ASN A 215 -3.50 14.68 -11.77
C ASN A 215 -3.17 13.33 -12.40
N SER A 216 -4.14 12.75 -13.12
CA SER A 216 -4.00 11.46 -13.79
C SER A 216 -2.94 11.48 -14.91
N SER A 217 -2.66 12.65 -15.48
CA SER A 217 -1.65 12.83 -16.54
C SER A 217 -0.22 12.87 -16.02
N SER A 218 -0.02 13.07 -14.71
CA SER A 218 1.29 13.04 -14.04
C SER A 218 1.59 11.71 -13.34
N SER A 219 0.75 10.69 -13.53
CA SER A 219 1.08 9.32 -13.10
C SER A 219 2.26 8.81 -13.93
N ASN A 220 3.46 8.99 -13.38
CA ASN A 220 4.67 8.43 -13.92
C ASN A 220 4.59 6.88 -13.76
N ARG A 221 4.03 6.21 -14.78
CA ARG A 221 4.12 4.77 -15.11
C ARG A 221 2.99 3.82 -14.71
N PHE A 222 1.98 4.21 -13.95
CA PHE A 222 0.75 3.41 -13.83
C PHE A 222 -0.32 4.00 -14.73
N LYS A 223 -0.41 3.48 -15.97
CA LYS A 223 -1.64 3.63 -16.74
C LYS A 223 -2.74 2.96 -15.93
N MET A 224 -3.77 3.71 -15.56
CA MET A 224 -5.02 3.16 -15.02
C MET A 224 -5.41 1.98 -15.92
N ASN A 225 -5.60 0.78 -15.35
CA ASN A 225 -6.04 -0.38 -16.12
C ASN A 225 -7.39 -0.05 -16.75
N GLN A 226 -7.38 0.31 -18.04
CA GLN A 226 -8.56 0.18 -18.88
C GLN A 226 -8.70 -1.30 -19.23
N GLU A 227 -9.22 -2.10 -18.31
CA GLU A 227 -9.77 -3.42 -18.64
C GLU A 227 -10.65 -3.91 -17.49
N SER A 228 -11.96 -3.85 -17.69
CA SER A 228 -12.95 -4.61 -16.92
C SER A 228 -14.16 -4.88 -17.80
N ALA A 229 -14.08 -5.94 -18.61
CA ALA A 229 -15.27 -6.64 -19.09
C ALA A 229 -14.90 -8.04 -19.62
N THR A 230 -14.43 -8.95 -18.77
CA THR A 230 -14.76 -10.38 -18.88
C THR A 230 -14.27 -11.14 -17.65
N PRO A 231 -15.12 -11.95 -16.98
CA PRO A 231 -14.67 -12.81 -15.89
C PRO A 231 -13.97 -14.04 -16.47
N ALA A 232 -12.74 -14.33 -16.03
CA ALA A 232 -12.08 -15.60 -16.31
C ALA A 232 -12.51 -16.65 -15.26
N PRO A 233 -12.67 -17.92 -15.66
CA PRO A 233 -13.32 -18.94 -14.84
C PRO A 233 -12.42 -19.49 -13.73
N GLU A 234 -13.06 -19.93 -12.66
CA GLU A 234 -12.47 -20.77 -11.61
C GLU A 234 -11.80 -22.02 -12.20
N SER A 235 -10.71 -22.44 -11.53
CA SER A 235 -9.91 -23.67 -11.71
C SER A 235 -8.60 -23.55 -12.51
N ALA A 236 -7.53 -23.18 -11.81
CA ALA A 236 -6.19 -23.76 -12.01
C ALA A 236 -5.23 -23.28 -10.90
N ALA A 237 -4.96 -24.16 -9.93
CA ALA A 237 -3.75 -24.05 -9.13
C ALA A 237 -2.51 -24.29 -10.01
N PRO A 238 -1.35 -23.70 -9.70
CA PRO A 238 -0.08 -24.31 -10.07
C PRO A 238 0.77 -24.60 -8.83
N VAL A 239 0.86 -25.90 -8.59
CA VAL A 239 1.92 -26.60 -7.85
C VAL A 239 3.29 -26.32 -8.50
N GLU A 240 4.27 -26.11 -7.62
CA GLU A 240 5.72 -26.36 -7.74
C GLU A 240 6.29 -26.72 -9.12
N LYS A 241 7.27 -25.92 -9.59
CA LYS A 241 8.47 -26.47 -10.25
C LYS A 241 9.72 -25.73 -9.81
N TRP A 242 10.35 -26.24 -8.76
CA TRP A 242 11.77 -26.03 -8.50
C TRP A 242 12.59 -26.78 -9.56
N ALA A 243 13.36 -26.03 -10.34
CA ALA A 243 14.40 -26.60 -11.18
C ALA A 243 15.54 -27.10 -10.28
N SER A 244 15.78 -28.40 -10.32
CA SER A 244 17.00 -29.01 -9.83
C SER A 244 17.65 -29.83 -10.93
N GLN A 245 18.98 -29.86 -10.87
CA GLN A 245 19.95 -30.68 -11.62
C GLN A 245 20.45 -30.11 -12.96
N LYS A 246 21.74 -30.11 -13.28
CA LYS A 246 22.99 -30.46 -12.56
C LYS A 246 24.15 -30.06 -13.50
N ARG A 247 25.34 -29.81 -12.93
CA ARG A 247 26.56 -30.44 -13.46
C ARG A 247 26.63 -31.83 -12.87
#